data_AF-A0AAW5QAG7-F1
#
_entry.id   AF-A0AAW5QAG7-F1
#
_cell.length_a   1.000
_cell.length_b   1.000
_cell.length_c   1.000
_cell.angle_alpha   90.00
_cell.angle_beta   90.00
_cell.angle_gamma   90.00
#
_symmetry.space_group_name_H-M   'P 1'
#
loop_
_entity.id
_entity.type
_entity.pdbx_description
1 polymer ?
#
loop_
_entity_poly.entity_id
_entity_poly.type
_entity_poly.pdbx_seq_one_letter_code
_entity_poly.pdbx_strand_id
1 'polypeptide(L)'
;MSAAREGGRETDLREWRTGEARVLGARIPPPRGGHLSAAVPPGLGPEIPSRDPRVSDRFWTLPNAISLGRIALIPVLIVSILVWDDAMLALWLLGVLVVSDWLDGKIARLWNMRSTWGERLDPIADRILVAAVPVTFALAGFIPAWIVVVLVARDLLLVTTLPVYRRRGLDPEVTYLGKAATFALFWSFPLLLAGYADAPGGEGFQIIGEACLYWGVGLYVWSGGIYLWQALNIVRAVPLRRARSAAVGGRDGV
;
A
#
# COMPACT_ATOMS: atom_id res chain seq x y z
N MET A 1 12.94 26.98 -47.90
CA MET A 1 11.61 27.02 -47.27
C MET A 1 10.85 25.78 -47.71
N SER A 2 10.83 24.76 -46.83
CA SER A 2 10.20 23.46 -47.08
C SER A 2 8.78 23.45 -46.53
N ALA A 3 7.84 23.03 -47.37
CA ALA A 3 6.47 22.69 -47.02
C ALA A 3 6.26 21.18 -47.27
N ALA A 4 5.20 20.65 -46.63
CA ALA A 4 4.70 19.26 -46.63
C ALA A 4 5.47 18.34 -45.65
N ARG A 5 4.94 17.88 -44.51
CA ARG A 5 3.60 17.39 -44.13
C ARG A 5 3.00 16.34 -45.08
N GLU A 6 2.82 15.16 -44.47
CA GLU A 6 1.96 14.01 -44.81
C GLU A 6 2.50 12.92 -45.74
N GLY A 7 2.41 11.68 -45.25
CA GLY A 7 2.52 10.45 -46.03
C GLY A 7 3.66 9.53 -45.60
N GLY A 8 3.39 8.53 -44.74
CA GLY A 8 4.30 7.37 -44.61
C GLY A 8 4.49 6.84 -43.19
N ARG A 9 3.46 6.22 -42.60
CA ARG A 9 3.63 5.30 -41.44
C ARG A 9 3.07 3.90 -41.68
N GLU A 10 2.72 3.58 -42.92
CA GLU A 10 2.11 2.29 -43.31
C GLU A 10 3.02 1.46 -44.23
N THR A 11 4.08 2.07 -44.78
CA THR A 11 5.07 1.41 -45.66
C THR A 11 6.09 0.55 -44.89
N ASP A 12 6.31 0.83 -43.60
CA ASP A 12 7.33 0.14 -42.78
C ASP A 12 6.98 -1.34 -42.55
N LEU A 13 5.71 -1.66 -42.26
CA LEU A 13 5.29 -3.04 -41.95
C LEU A 13 5.32 -3.99 -43.16
N ARG A 14 5.26 -3.47 -44.40
CA ARG A 14 5.40 -4.29 -45.61
C ARG A 14 6.86 -4.68 -45.88
N GLU A 15 7.81 -3.77 -45.65
CA GLU A 15 9.25 -4.04 -45.81
C GLU A 15 9.78 -5.06 -44.79
N TRP A 16 9.22 -5.08 -43.58
CA TRP A 16 9.52 -6.10 -42.57
C TRP A 16 9.07 -7.50 -42.98
N ARG A 17 7.97 -7.63 -43.74
CA ARG A 17 7.43 -8.93 -44.15
C ARG A 17 8.16 -9.53 -45.36
N THR A 18 8.77 -8.69 -46.19
CA THR A 18 9.53 -9.11 -47.40
C THR A 18 11.01 -9.37 -47.12
N GLY A 19 11.52 -9.08 -45.92
CA GLY A 19 12.93 -9.29 -45.55
C GLY A 19 13.89 -8.26 -46.15
N GLU A 20 13.37 -7.13 -46.65
CA GLU A 20 14.15 -6.04 -47.22
C GLU A 20 14.49 -4.94 -46.19
N ALA A 21 13.92 -5.03 -44.99
CA ALA A 21 14.14 -4.06 -43.91
C ALA A 21 15.63 -3.95 -43.54
N ARG A 22 16.15 -2.72 -43.60
CA ARG A 22 17.51 -2.36 -43.17
C ARG A 22 17.42 -1.50 -41.93
N VAL A 23 18.02 -1.95 -40.83
CA VAL A 23 18.24 -1.14 -39.63
C VAL A 23 19.74 -0.92 -39.50
N LEU A 24 20.18 0.34 -39.43
CA LEU A 24 21.61 0.72 -39.32
C LEU A 24 22.51 0.12 -40.43
N GLY A 25 21.98 -0.02 -41.65
CA GLY A 25 22.75 -0.44 -42.82
C GLY A 25 23.01 -1.95 -42.96
N ALA A 26 22.62 -2.77 -41.99
CA ALA A 26 22.72 -4.23 -42.07
C ALA A 26 21.41 -4.85 -42.60
N ARG A 27 21.51 -5.79 -43.56
CA ARG A 27 20.36 -6.58 -44.05
C ARG A 27 20.02 -7.67 -43.04
N ILE A 28 18.76 -7.73 -42.59
CA ILE A 28 18.27 -8.75 -41.68
C ILE A 28 17.62 -9.87 -42.52
N PRO A 29 18.09 -11.12 -42.45
CA PRO A 29 17.48 -12.21 -43.19
C PRO A 29 16.06 -12.52 -42.66
N PRO A 30 15.12 -12.93 -43.53
CA PRO A 30 13.76 -13.24 -43.11
C PRO A 30 13.73 -14.44 -42.14
N PRO A 31 12.82 -14.43 -41.14
CA PRO A 31 12.76 -15.47 -40.13
C PRO A 31 12.40 -16.82 -40.76
N ARG A 32 13.32 -17.79 -40.70
CA ARG A 32 13.04 -19.19 -41.06
C ARG A 32 12.34 -19.88 -39.89
N GLY A 33 11.04 -20.15 -40.09
CA GLY A 33 10.25 -21.07 -39.26
C GLY A 33 9.84 -20.50 -37.90
N GLY A 34 8.70 -19.80 -37.84
CA GLY A 34 7.75 -19.74 -36.72
C GLY A 34 8.19 -19.26 -35.33
N HIS A 35 9.48 -19.16 -35.04
CA HIS A 35 10.01 -18.80 -33.73
C HIS A 35 10.65 -17.41 -33.83
N LEU A 36 10.02 -16.42 -33.18
CA LEU A 36 10.46 -15.03 -33.09
C LEU A 36 11.78 -14.82 -32.31
N SER A 37 12.59 -15.87 -32.13
CA SER A 37 13.69 -15.88 -31.16
C SER A 37 15.09 -15.71 -31.76
N ALA A 38 15.24 -15.64 -33.08
CA ALA A 38 16.55 -15.72 -33.73
C ALA A 38 17.12 -14.37 -34.26
N ALA A 39 16.43 -13.25 -34.06
CA ALA A 39 16.87 -11.93 -34.58
C ALA A 39 17.29 -10.96 -33.47
N VAL A 40 17.80 -11.46 -32.36
CA VAL A 40 18.32 -10.62 -31.29
C VAL A 40 19.85 -10.55 -31.41
N PRO A 41 20.43 -9.37 -31.72
CA PRO A 41 21.88 -9.19 -31.75
C PRO A 41 22.53 -9.62 -30.43
N PRO A 42 23.74 -10.19 -30.42
CA PRO A 42 24.48 -10.42 -29.19
C PRO A 42 24.60 -9.08 -28.44
N GLY A 43 23.95 -8.96 -27.27
CA GLY A 43 23.88 -7.72 -26.49
C GLY A 43 22.50 -7.04 -26.45
N LEU A 44 21.49 -7.53 -27.16
CA LEU A 44 20.13 -6.98 -27.21
C LEU A 44 19.05 -7.98 -26.76
N GLY A 45 19.47 -9.04 -26.04
CA GLY A 45 18.55 -9.91 -25.30
C GLY A 45 17.66 -9.05 -24.38
N PRO A 46 16.42 -9.48 -24.06
CA PRO A 46 15.77 -8.88 -22.90
C PRO A 46 16.78 -8.99 -21.77
N GLU A 47 17.27 -7.86 -21.26
CA GLU A 47 17.99 -7.84 -20.00
C GLU A 47 17.05 -8.54 -19.04
N ILE A 48 17.33 -9.80 -18.71
CA ILE A 48 16.65 -10.49 -17.63
C ILE A 48 16.94 -9.55 -16.46
N PRO A 49 15.92 -8.87 -15.88
CA PRO A 49 16.18 -7.93 -14.81
C PRO A 49 16.98 -8.69 -13.77
N SER A 50 18.26 -8.33 -13.66
CA SER A 50 19.16 -9.00 -12.75
C SER A 50 18.53 -8.80 -11.40
N ARG A 51 18.16 -9.91 -10.73
CA ARG A 51 17.64 -9.87 -9.37
C ARG A 51 18.57 -8.94 -8.58
N ASP A 52 18.03 -7.82 -8.10
CA ASP A 52 18.82 -6.83 -7.38
C ASP A 52 19.62 -7.58 -6.29
N PRO A 53 20.96 -7.59 -6.32
CA PRO A 53 21.79 -8.37 -5.38
C PRO A 53 21.50 -8.04 -3.90
N ARG A 54 20.77 -6.96 -3.65
CA ARG A 54 20.36 -6.44 -2.34
C ARG A 54 19.09 -7.10 -1.79
N VAL A 55 18.33 -7.84 -2.60
CA VAL A 55 17.15 -8.59 -2.16
C VAL A 55 17.58 -10.00 -1.77
N SER A 56 17.71 -10.21 -0.47
CA SER A 56 18.09 -11.51 0.09
C SER A 56 16.84 -12.38 0.29
N ASP A 57 16.83 -13.59 -0.28
CA ASP A 57 15.83 -14.62 0.01
C ASP A 57 16.01 -15.25 1.41
N ARG A 58 17.00 -14.78 2.20
CA ARG A 58 17.27 -15.27 3.55
C ARG A 58 16.16 -14.84 4.51
N PHE A 59 15.47 -15.82 5.09
CA PHE A 59 14.38 -15.60 6.05
C PHE A 59 14.87 -14.88 7.32
N TRP A 60 16.02 -15.25 7.86
CA TRP A 60 16.59 -14.61 9.05
C TRP A 60 17.36 -13.35 8.70
N THR A 61 16.67 -12.21 8.76
CA THR A 61 17.25 -10.86 8.71
C THR A 61 16.81 -10.09 9.95
N LEU A 62 17.60 -9.10 10.38
CA LEU A 62 17.26 -8.27 11.54
C LEU A 62 15.85 -7.65 11.44
N PRO A 63 15.42 -7.11 10.27
CA PRO A 63 14.04 -6.67 10.07
C PRO A 63 12.99 -7.75 10.35
N ASN A 64 13.16 -8.95 9.78
CA ASN A 64 12.19 -10.03 9.97
C ASN A 64 12.07 -10.46 11.45
N ALA A 65 13.17 -10.43 12.20
CA ALA A 65 13.13 -10.72 13.64
C ALA A 65 12.34 -9.65 14.42
N ILE A 66 12.43 -8.38 14.02
CA ILE A 66 11.66 -7.28 14.61
C ILE A 66 10.17 -7.42 14.24
N SER A 67 9.82 -7.68 12.98
CA SER A 67 8.43 -7.90 12.56
C SER A 67 7.80 -9.12 13.27
N LEU A 68 8.54 -10.23 13.40
CA LEU A 68 8.08 -11.41 14.15
C LEU A 68 7.93 -11.10 15.65
N GLY A 69 8.87 -10.37 16.23
CA GLY A 69 8.76 -9.85 17.59
C GLY A 69 7.48 -9.04 17.78
N ARG A 70 7.17 -8.12 16.85
CA ARG A 70 5.95 -7.31 16.87
C ARG A 70 4.70 -8.18 16.92
N ILE A 71 4.60 -9.17 16.03
CA ILE A 71 3.47 -10.10 15.98
C ILE A 71 3.33 -10.85 17.31
N ALA A 72 4.44 -11.25 17.94
CA ALA A 72 4.43 -11.92 19.24
C ALA A 72 4.06 -10.98 20.40
N LEU A 73 4.46 -9.70 20.35
CA LEU A 73 4.13 -8.70 21.38
C LEU A 73 2.66 -8.28 21.36
N ILE A 74 1.96 -8.33 20.22
CA ILE A 74 0.55 -7.92 20.14
C ILE A 74 -0.36 -8.73 21.09
N PRO A 75 -0.34 -10.08 21.10
CA PRO A 75 -1.10 -10.86 22.09
C PRO A 75 -0.74 -10.52 23.54
N VAL A 76 0.54 -10.25 23.82
CA VAL A 76 1.00 -9.86 25.16
C VAL A 76 0.40 -8.52 25.58
N LEU A 77 0.36 -7.54 24.66
CA LEU A 77 -0.32 -6.25 24.88
C LEU A 77 -1.82 -6.44 25.17
N ILE A 78 -2.48 -7.33 24.43
CA ILE A 78 -3.92 -7.62 24.64
C ILE A 78 -4.14 -8.21 26.03
N VAL A 79 -3.33 -9.20 26.42
CA VAL A 79 -3.41 -9.86 27.73
C VAL A 79 -3.07 -8.90 28.86
N SER A 80 -2.06 -8.03 28.70
CA SER A 80 -1.71 -7.06 29.73
C SER A 80 -2.86 -6.10 30.02
N ILE A 81 -3.62 -5.70 29.00
CA ILE A 81 -4.78 -4.82 29.16
C ILE A 81 -5.99 -5.58 29.70
N LEU A 82 -6.36 -6.73 29.12
CA LEU A 82 -7.66 -7.37 29.39
C LEU A 82 -7.65 -8.39 30.53
N VAL A 83 -6.49 -8.97 30.84
CA VAL A 83 -6.40 -10.10 31.79
C VAL A 83 -5.59 -9.72 33.02
N TRP A 84 -4.43 -9.08 32.82
CA TRP A 84 -3.57 -8.69 33.93
C TRP A 84 -3.92 -7.33 34.53
N ASP A 85 -4.72 -6.53 33.83
CA ASP A 85 -5.10 -5.17 34.22
C ASP A 85 -3.86 -4.29 34.53
N ASP A 86 -2.76 -4.54 33.81
CA ASP A 86 -1.48 -3.87 33.98
C ASP A 86 -1.29 -2.84 32.85
N ALA A 87 -1.92 -1.68 33.04
CA ALA A 87 -1.87 -0.57 32.08
C ALA A 87 -0.44 -0.01 31.91
N MET A 88 0.42 -0.12 32.93
CA MET A 88 1.81 0.34 32.85
C MET A 88 2.64 -0.58 31.94
N LEU A 89 2.51 -1.91 32.11
CA LEU A 89 3.13 -2.87 31.20
C LEU A 89 2.60 -2.68 29.78
N ALA A 90 1.29 -2.50 29.62
CA ALA A 90 0.68 -2.24 28.32
C ALA A 90 1.25 -0.97 27.65
N LEU A 91 1.46 0.10 28.43
CA LEU A 91 2.06 1.35 27.94
C LEU A 91 3.48 1.12 27.42
N TRP A 92 4.30 0.39 28.19
CA TRP A 92 5.64 0.02 27.75
C TRP A 92 5.64 -0.83 26.49
N LEU A 93 4.79 -1.86 26.42
CA LEU A 93 4.65 -2.73 25.25
C LEU A 93 4.21 -1.94 24.02
N LEU A 94 3.23 -1.04 24.17
CA LEU A 94 2.75 -0.18 23.09
C LEU A 94 3.87 0.76 22.61
N GLY A 95 4.63 1.35 23.53
CA GLY A 95 5.80 2.17 23.20
C GLY A 95 6.87 1.39 22.43
N VAL A 96 7.19 0.17 22.87
CA VAL A 96 8.12 -0.73 22.17
C VAL A 96 7.62 -1.04 20.76
N LEU A 97 6.35 -1.40 20.60
CA LEU A 97 5.74 -1.70 19.30
C LEU A 97 5.88 -0.53 18.31
N VAL A 98 5.60 0.70 18.77
CA VAL A 98 5.72 1.92 17.97
C VAL A 98 7.17 2.22 17.61
N VAL A 99 8.09 2.13 18.57
CA VAL A 99 9.51 2.42 18.34
C VAL A 99 10.15 1.37 17.44
N SER A 100 9.77 0.09 17.58
CA SER A 100 10.24 -1.00 16.74
C SER A 100 9.90 -0.78 15.27
N ASP A 101 8.71 -0.25 14.95
CA ASP A 101 8.32 0.07 13.58
C ASP A 101 9.18 1.18 12.96
N TRP A 102 9.38 2.26 13.72
CA TRP A 102 10.24 3.34 13.26
C TRP A 102 11.69 2.89 13.08
N LEU A 103 12.19 2.05 14.00
CA LEU A 103 13.55 1.56 13.97
C LEU A 103 13.79 0.65 12.76
N ASP A 104 12.88 -0.28 12.48
CA ASP A 104 13.01 -1.20 11.35
C ASP A 104 12.93 -0.46 10.01
N GLY A 105 11.99 0.49 9.89
CA GLY A 105 11.88 1.35 8.72
C GLY A 105 13.13 2.20 8.46
N LYS A 106 13.87 2.56 9.51
CA LYS A 106 15.15 3.30 9.40
C LYS A 106 16.32 2.37 9.05
N ILE A 107 16.40 1.22 9.71
CA ILE A 107 17.39 0.14 9.49
C ILE A 107 17.34 -0.36 8.05
N ALA A 108 16.15 -0.64 7.51
CA ALA A 108 15.95 -1.10 6.14
C ALA A 108 16.45 -0.09 5.10
N ARG A 109 16.26 1.22 5.36
CA ARG A 109 16.74 2.30 4.47
C ARG A 109 18.25 2.50 4.56
N LEU A 110 18.83 2.38 5.75
CA LEU A 110 20.27 2.59 5.98
C LEU A 110 21.11 1.45 5.42
N TRP A 111 20.67 0.20 5.59
CA TRP A 111 21.45 -0.97 5.17
C TRP A 111 21.10 -1.49 3.77
N ASN A 112 20.12 -0.88 3.07
CA ASN A 112 19.63 -1.35 1.76
C ASN A 112 19.25 -2.85 1.76
N MET A 113 19.07 -3.45 2.93
CA MET A 113 18.71 -4.85 3.11
C MET A 113 17.18 -4.94 3.05
N ARG A 114 16.68 -5.32 1.88
CA ARG A 114 15.27 -5.70 1.71
C ARG A 114 15.18 -7.22 1.65
N SER A 115 14.30 -7.80 2.46
CA SER A 115 13.95 -9.22 2.35
C SER A 115 12.55 -9.36 1.77
N THR A 116 12.37 -10.33 0.88
CA THR A 116 11.08 -10.63 0.23
C THR A 116 10.01 -11.03 1.25
N TRP A 117 10.43 -11.59 2.39
CA TRP A 117 9.55 -11.99 3.50
C TRP A 117 9.17 -10.81 4.41
N GLY A 118 10.14 -9.94 4.75
CA GLY A 118 9.87 -8.74 5.53
C GLY A 118 8.87 -7.80 4.84
N GLU A 119 8.99 -7.63 3.52
CA GLU A 119 8.07 -6.80 2.72
C GLU A 119 6.61 -7.27 2.80
N ARG A 120 6.36 -8.56 3.07
CA ARG A 120 5.01 -9.11 3.22
C ARG A 120 4.53 -9.15 4.67
N LEU A 121 5.44 -9.38 5.62
CA LEU A 121 5.10 -9.53 7.04
C LEU A 121 4.82 -8.19 7.71
N ASP A 122 5.53 -7.12 7.35
CA ASP A 122 5.32 -5.79 7.93
C ASP A 122 3.88 -5.27 7.75
N PRO A 123 3.30 -5.25 6.51
CA PRO A 123 1.94 -4.78 6.32
C PRO A 123 0.89 -5.61 7.08
N ILE A 124 1.17 -6.89 7.32
CA ILE A 124 0.28 -7.77 8.08
C ILE A 124 0.37 -7.43 9.56
N ALA A 125 1.57 -7.35 10.12
CA ALA A 125 1.79 -7.00 11.52
C ALA A 125 1.17 -5.63 11.85
N ASP A 126 1.34 -4.65 10.96
CA ASP A 126 0.73 -3.32 11.10
C ASP A 126 -0.79 -3.38 11.08
N ARG A 127 -1.36 -4.15 10.15
CA ARG A 127 -2.82 -4.30 10.07
C ARG A 127 -3.40 -4.98 11.29
N ILE A 128 -2.69 -5.97 11.85
CA ILE A 128 -3.08 -6.63 13.10
C ILE A 128 -3.03 -5.60 14.24
N LEU A 129 -1.93 -4.85 14.38
CA LEU A 129 -1.78 -3.87 15.47
C LEU A 129 -2.84 -2.75 15.41
N VAL A 130 -3.04 -2.16 14.24
CA VAL A 130 -4.02 -1.08 14.00
C VAL A 130 -5.45 -1.54 14.26
N ALA A 131 -5.77 -2.82 14.04
CA ALA A 131 -7.08 -3.38 14.37
C ALA A 131 -7.19 -3.80 15.83
N ALA A 132 -6.15 -4.42 16.39
CA ALA A 132 -6.15 -4.99 17.74
C ALA A 132 -6.22 -3.90 18.82
N VAL A 133 -5.48 -2.80 18.68
CA VAL A 133 -5.40 -1.75 19.71
C VAL A 133 -6.78 -1.11 19.98
N PRO A 134 -7.52 -0.58 18.99
CA PRO A 134 -8.83 0.01 19.25
C PRO A 134 -9.84 -0.99 19.81
N VAL A 135 -9.83 -2.23 19.29
CA VAL A 135 -10.73 -3.30 19.77
C VAL A 135 -10.45 -3.61 21.24
N THR A 136 -9.18 -3.77 21.60
CA THR A 136 -8.77 -4.07 22.98
C THR A 136 -9.16 -2.93 23.92
N PHE A 137 -8.95 -1.68 23.51
CA PHE A 137 -9.33 -0.52 24.31
C PHE A 137 -10.85 -0.44 24.51
N ALA A 138 -11.65 -0.80 23.51
CA ALA A 138 -13.10 -0.84 23.64
C ALA A 138 -13.57 -1.95 24.58
N LEU A 139 -12.93 -3.13 24.53
CA LEU A 139 -13.22 -4.25 25.44
C LEU A 139 -12.81 -3.94 26.89
N ALA A 140 -11.72 -3.20 27.07
CA ALA A 140 -11.26 -2.72 28.38
C ALA A 140 -12.12 -1.56 28.93
N GLY A 141 -13.03 -1.01 28.12
CA GLY A 141 -13.86 0.14 28.50
C GLY A 141 -13.13 1.49 28.43
N PHE A 142 -11.90 1.54 27.90
CA PHE A 142 -11.12 2.77 27.76
C PHE A 142 -11.71 3.73 26.72
N ILE A 143 -12.39 3.17 25.70
CA ILE A 143 -13.10 3.93 24.67
C ILE A 143 -14.48 3.32 24.41
N PRO A 144 -15.47 4.12 23.97
CA PRO A 144 -16.76 3.60 23.55
C PRO A 144 -16.66 2.66 22.34
N ALA A 145 -17.37 1.53 22.36
CA ALA A 145 -17.35 0.54 21.27
C ALA A 145 -17.79 1.09 19.90
N TRP A 146 -18.63 2.14 19.87
CA TRP A 146 -19.04 2.76 18.62
C TRP A 146 -17.87 3.39 17.84
N ILE A 147 -16.80 3.80 18.52
CA ILE A 147 -15.59 4.34 17.87
C ILE A 147 -14.95 3.27 17.00
N VAL A 148 -14.82 2.05 17.53
CA VAL A 148 -14.26 0.90 16.78
C VAL A 148 -15.13 0.59 15.56
N VAL A 149 -16.45 0.61 15.72
CA VAL A 149 -17.38 0.41 14.60
C VAL A 149 -17.16 1.46 13.51
N VAL A 150 -16.99 2.73 13.88
CA VAL A 150 -16.71 3.83 12.94
C VAL A 150 -15.38 3.63 12.21
N LEU A 151 -14.31 3.26 12.94
CA LEU A 151 -13.00 3.01 12.35
C LEU A 151 -13.07 1.87 11.31
N VAL A 152 -13.69 0.75 11.68
CA VAL A 152 -13.87 -0.42 10.80
C VAL A 152 -14.75 -0.08 9.59
N ALA A 153 -15.86 0.62 9.79
CA ALA A 153 -16.76 1.01 8.72
C ALA A 153 -16.06 1.90 7.68
N ARG A 154 -15.22 2.84 8.12
CA ARG A 154 -14.43 3.70 7.24
C ARG A 154 -13.37 2.89 6.49
N ASP A 155 -12.66 1.98 7.15
CA ASP A 155 -11.68 1.13 6.47
C ASP A 155 -12.34 0.27 5.38
N LEU A 156 -13.53 -0.28 5.65
CA LEU A 156 -14.33 -0.98 4.66
C LEU A 156 -14.77 -0.07 3.50
N LEU A 157 -15.14 1.18 3.79
CA LEU A 157 -15.48 2.18 2.77
C LEU A 157 -14.28 2.44 1.84
N LEU A 158 -13.06 2.58 2.37
CA LEU A 158 -11.88 2.76 1.52
C LEU A 158 -11.56 1.53 0.68
N VAL A 159 -11.65 0.34 1.27
CA VAL A 159 -11.43 -0.92 0.56
C VAL A 159 -12.45 -1.10 -0.56
N THR A 160 -13.70 -0.71 -0.35
CA THR A 160 -14.77 -0.83 -1.37
C THR A 160 -14.71 0.24 -2.45
N THR A 161 -14.17 1.43 -2.16
CA THR A 161 -13.95 2.45 -3.19
C THR A 161 -12.75 2.14 -4.08
N LEU A 162 -11.69 1.50 -3.59
CA LEU A 162 -10.48 1.23 -4.37
C LEU A 162 -10.71 0.49 -5.73
N PRO A 163 -11.56 -0.56 -5.82
CA PRO A 163 -11.90 -1.17 -7.11
C PRO A 163 -12.57 -0.21 -8.11
N VAL A 164 -13.33 0.77 -7.62
CA VAL A 164 -14.04 1.75 -8.46
C VAL A 164 -13.04 2.62 -9.23
N TYR A 165 -11.99 3.06 -8.54
CA TYR A 165 -10.88 3.83 -9.10
C TYR A 165 -10.06 2.98 -10.08
N ARG A 166 -9.65 1.77 -9.67
CA ARG A 166 -8.85 0.85 -10.51
C ARG A 166 -9.53 0.48 -11.83
N ARG A 167 -10.84 0.22 -11.83
CA ARG A 167 -11.62 -0.10 -13.05
C ARG A 167 -11.70 1.08 -14.04
N ARG A 168 -11.39 2.30 -13.59
CA ARG A 168 -11.42 3.53 -14.39
C ARG A 168 -10.02 4.10 -14.65
N GLY A 169 -8.96 3.42 -14.20
CA GLY A 169 -7.58 3.86 -14.41
C GLY A 169 -7.22 5.15 -13.66
N LEU A 170 -7.92 5.43 -12.56
CA LEU A 170 -7.65 6.55 -11.68
C LEU A 170 -7.03 6.04 -10.39
N ASP A 171 -6.19 6.86 -9.78
CA ASP A 171 -5.65 6.62 -8.44
C ASP A 171 -6.35 7.55 -7.43
N PRO A 172 -6.75 7.04 -6.26
CA PRO A 172 -7.39 7.86 -5.23
C PRO A 172 -6.37 8.84 -4.62
N GLU A 173 -6.70 10.13 -4.61
CA GLU A 173 -5.87 11.15 -3.99
C GLU A 173 -6.01 11.12 -2.45
N VAL A 174 -4.87 11.19 -1.75
CA VAL A 174 -4.87 11.18 -0.28
C VAL A 174 -5.19 12.58 0.25
N THR A 175 -6.33 12.74 0.94
CA THR A 175 -6.72 14.01 1.54
C THR A 175 -5.87 14.33 2.76
N TYR A 176 -5.40 15.57 2.90
CA TYR A 176 -4.69 16.05 4.10
C TYR A 176 -5.46 15.80 5.40
N LEU A 177 -6.78 15.90 5.33
CA LEU A 177 -7.67 15.62 6.46
C LEU A 177 -7.56 14.18 6.97
N GLY A 178 -7.40 13.22 6.06
CA GLY A 178 -7.18 11.81 6.43
C GLY A 178 -5.84 11.61 7.14
N LYS A 179 -4.79 12.33 6.71
CA LYS A 179 -3.48 12.29 7.38
C LYS A 179 -3.55 12.89 8.78
N ALA A 180 -4.25 14.02 8.94
CA ALA A 180 -4.46 14.64 10.23
C ALA A 180 -5.26 13.74 11.18
N ALA A 181 -6.31 13.07 10.67
CA ALA A 181 -7.09 12.10 11.43
C ALA A 181 -6.22 10.95 11.96
N THR A 182 -5.40 10.34 11.08
CA THR A 182 -4.49 9.26 11.48
C THR A 182 -3.46 9.75 12.51
N PHE A 183 -2.92 10.96 12.35
CA PHE A 183 -1.98 11.53 13.32
C PHE A 183 -2.61 11.73 14.69
N ALA A 184 -3.83 12.25 14.75
CA ALA A 184 -4.57 12.41 16.00
C ALA A 184 -4.86 11.07 16.68
N LEU A 185 -5.32 10.07 15.92
CA LEU A 185 -5.57 8.72 16.45
C LEU A 185 -4.28 8.02 16.92
N PHE A 186 -3.17 8.21 16.20
CA PHE A 186 -1.88 7.65 16.56
C PHE A 186 -1.40 8.11 17.95
N TRP A 187 -1.58 9.39 18.27
CA TRP A 187 -1.26 9.93 19.59
C TRP A 187 -2.31 9.61 20.66
N SER A 188 -3.56 9.43 20.26
CA SER A 188 -4.66 9.17 21.18
C SER A 188 -4.44 7.90 22.01
N PHE A 189 -4.15 6.75 21.39
CA PHE A 189 -4.08 5.47 22.12
C PHE A 189 -2.96 5.43 23.17
N PRO A 190 -1.71 5.86 22.89
CA PRO A 190 -0.67 5.92 23.92
C PRO A 190 -0.99 6.91 25.05
N LEU A 191 -1.58 8.06 24.74
CA LEU A 191 -1.93 9.06 25.74
C LEU A 191 -3.06 8.59 26.67
N LEU A 192 -4.10 7.96 26.10
CA LEU A 192 -5.16 7.34 26.89
C LEU A 192 -4.59 6.28 27.81
N LEU A 193 -3.74 5.39 27.28
CA LEU A 193 -3.13 4.33 28.08
C LEU A 193 -2.23 4.88 29.19
N ALA A 194 -1.51 5.98 28.93
CA ALA A 194 -0.73 6.68 29.95
C ALA A 194 -1.60 7.28 31.05
N GLY A 195 -2.79 7.77 30.71
CA GLY A 195 -3.80 8.22 31.67
C GLY A 195 -4.31 7.07 32.56
N TYR A 196 -4.70 5.95 31.94
CA TYR A 196 -5.16 4.76 32.68
C TYR A 196 -4.06 4.05 33.49
N ALA A 197 -2.79 4.23 33.10
CA ALA A 197 -1.64 3.69 33.84
C ALA A 197 -1.22 4.51 35.06
N ASP A 198 -1.96 5.58 35.39
CA ASP A 198 -1.65 6.52 36.48
C ASP A 198 -0.21 7.06 36.40
N ALA A 199 0.27 7.30 35.17
CA ALA A 199 1.56 7.90 34.94
C ALA A 199 1.60 9.33 35.53
N PRO A 200 2.78 9.87 35.90
CA PRO A 200 2.86 11.25 36.40
C PRO A 200 2.22 12.25 35.41
N GLY A 201 1.12 12.88 35.82
CA GLY A 201 0.29 13.72 34.94
C GLY A 201 -0.86 13.00 34.22
N GLY A 202 -1.30 11.84 34.72
CA GLY A 202 -2.28 10.94 34.12
C GLY A 202 -3.57 11.62 33.67
N GLU A 203 -4.18 12.47 34.49
CA GLU A 203 -5.40 13.22 34.13
C GLU A 203 -5.20 14.08 32.87
N GLY A 204 -4.05 14.74 32.76
CA GLY A 204 -3.72 15.55 31.59
C GLY A 204 -3.55 14.70 30.33
N PHE A 205 -2.89 13.55 30.44
CA PHE A 205 -2.76 12.61 29.33
C PHE A 205 -4.09 12.04 28.89
N GLN A 206 -4.98 11.73 29.84
CA GLN A 206 -6.32 11.25 29.52
C GLN A 206 -7.12 12.30 28.75
N ILE A 207 -7.18 13.55 29.24
CA ILE A 207 -7.92 14.64 28.57
C ILE A 207 -7.40 14.88 27.15
N ILE A 208 -6.07 14.96 26.99
CA ILE A 208 -5.46 15.17 25.66
C ILE A 208 -5.71 13.94 24.77
N GLY A 209 -5.59 12.73 25.31
CA GLY A 209 -5.82 11.47 24.62
C GLY A 209 -7.27 11.35 24.11
N GLU A 210 -8.25 11.71 24.93
CA GLU A 210 -9.67 11.76 24.57
C GLU A 210 -9.96 12.84 23.53
N ALA A 211 -9.39 14.04 23.70
CA ALA A 211 -9.52 15.12 22.73
C ALA A 211 -8.98 14.67 21.35
N CYS A 212 -7.78 14.10 21.32
CA CYS A 212 -7.18 13.52 20.12
C CYS A 212 -8.04 12.39 19.54
N LEU A 213 -8.67 11.55 20.38
CA LEU A 213 -9.56 10.48 19.94
C LEU A 213 -10.76 11.04 19.18
N TYR A 214 -11.52 11.92 19.83
CA TYR A 214 -12.78 12.44 19.27
C TYR A 214 -12.53 13.34 18.06
N TRP A 215 -11.51 14.20 18.10
CA TRP A 215 -11.10 14.97 16.92
C TRP A 215 -10.61 14.07 15.80
N GLY A 216 -9.78 13.08 16.12
CA GLY A 216 -9.27 12.10 15.17
C GLY A 216 -10.41 11.35 14.47
N VAL A 217 -11.36 10.80 15.23
CA VAL A 217 -12.55 10.11 14.72
C VAL A 217 -13.41 11.06 13.87
N GLY A 218 -13.64 12.30 14.32
CA GLY A 218 -14.41 13.29 13.55
C GLY A 218 -13.79 13.58 12.18
N LEU A 219 -12.48 13.84 12.14
CA LEU A 219 -11.73 13.99 10.90
C LEU A 219 -11.72 12.71 10.07
N TYR A 220 -11.69 11.54 10.70
CA TYR A 220 -11.71 10.24 10.04
C TYR A 220 -13.02 10.03 9.28
N VAL A 221 -14.15 10.30 9.93
CA VAL A 221 -15.49 10.24 9.34
C VAL A 221 -15.63 11.26 8.22
N TRP A 222 -15.21 12.51 8.44
CA TRP A 222 -15.26 13.55 7.41
C TRP A 222 -14.46 13.16 6.17
N SER A 223 -13.23 12.66 6.36
CA SER A 223 -12.41 12.17 5.25
C SER A 223 -13.11 11.03 4.51
N GLY A 224 -13.74 10.09 5.22
CA GLY A 224 -14.51 8.99 4.64
C GLY A 224 -15.67 9.49 3.77
N GLY A 225 -16.38 10.53 4.22
CA GLY A 225 -17.43 11.19 3.46
C GLY A 225 -16.92 11.78 2.14
N ILE A 226 -15.75 12.46 2.17
CA ILE A 226 -15.10 12.98 0.96
C ILE A 226 -14.78 11.85 -0.02
N TYR A 227 -14.17 10.76 0.46
CA TYR A 227 -13.83 9.61 -0.40
C TYR A 227 -15.06 8.96 -1.04
N LEU A 228 -16.14 8.82 -0.28
CA LEU A 228 -17.39 8.29 -0.80
C LEU A 228 -17.98 9.20 -1.87
N TRP A 229 -18.01 10.51 -1.61
CA TRP A 229 -18.51 11.50 -2.57
C TRP A 229 -17.68 11.50 -3.87
N GLN A 230 -16.36 11.47 -3.77
CA GLN A 230 -15.46 11.37 -4.92
C GLN A 230 -15.71 10.08 -5.72
N ALA A 231 -15.82 8.95 -5.04
CA ALA A 231 -16.10 7.66 -5.68
C ALA A 231 -17.44 7.67 -6.43
N LEU A 232 -18.51 8.21 -5.82
CA LEU A 232 -19.82 8.33 -6.45
C LEU A 232 -19.79 9.25 -7.67
N ASN A 233 -19.07 10.37 -7.60
CA ASN A 233 -18.91 11.28 -8.75
C ASN A 233 -18.13 10.64 -9.88
N ILE A 234 -17.07 9.88 -9.58
CA ILE A 234 -16.29 9.14 -10.57
C ILE A 234 -17.15 8.07 -11.25
N VAL A 235 -18.03 7.39 -10.49
CA VAL A 235 -18.97 6.41 -11.06
C VAL A 235 -19.91 7.06 -12.07
N ARG A 236 -20.39 8.27 -11.79
CA ARG A 236 -21.31 9.03 -12.64
C ARG A 236 -20.63 9.67 -13.85
N ALA A 237 -19.42 10.20 -13.67
CA ALA A 237 -18.74 11.00 -14.68
C ALA A 237 -17.84 10.20 -15.63
N VAL A 238 -17.28 9.06 -15.17
CA VAL A 238 -16.25 8.33 -15.91
C VAL A 238 -16.74 6.92 -16.29
N PRO A 239 -16.90 6.62 -17.59
CA PRO A 239 -17.27 5.28 -18.04
C PRO A 239 -16.15 4.26 -17.76
N LEU A 240 -16.52 2.99 -17.66
CA LEU A 240 -15.56 1.91 -17.40
C LEU A 240 -14.51 1.85 -18.51
N ARG A 241 -13.25 1.60 -18.13
CA ARG A 241 -12.19 1.33 -19.10
C ARG A 241 -12.55 0.06 -19.86
N ARG A 242 -13.03 0.20 -21.11
CA ARG A 242 -13.26 -0.97 -21.98
C ARG A 242 -11.93 -1.69 -22.16
N ALA A 243 -11.87 -2.96 -21.77
CA ALA A 243 -10.76 -3.83 -22.13
C ALA A 243 -10.71 -3.86 -23.67
N ARG A 244 -9.67 -3.27 -24.24
CA ARG A 244 -9.50 -3.15 -25.69
C ARG A 244 -9.04 -4.51 -26.24
N SER A 245 -9.94 -5.51 -26.27
CA SER A 245 -9.71 -6.83 -26.87
C SER A 245 -11.01 -7.47 -27.33
N ALA A 246 -11.55 -7.05 -28.49
CA ALA A 246 -12.54 -7.83 -29.27
C ALA A 246 -12.75 -7.31 -30.72
N ALA A 247 -11.81 -6.54 -31.32
CA ALA A 247 -12.04 -5.92 -32.63
C ALA A 247 -10.85 -5.96 -33.60
N VAL A 248 -9.91 -6.89 -33.41
CA VAL A 248 -8.85 -7.19 -34.41
C VAL A 248 -8.75 -8.71 -34.59
N GLY A 249 -9.86 -9.35 -34.94
CA GLY A 249 -9.92 -10.81 -35.16
C GLY A 249 -10.97 -11.25 -36.17
N GLY A 250 -11.46 -10.34 -37.02
CA GLY A 250 -12.57 -10.65 -37.93
C GLY A 250 -12.52 -9.87 -39.23
N ARG A 251 -11.39 -9.91 -39.95
CA ARG A 251 -11.31 -9.63 -41.39
C ARG A 251 -10.11 -10.38 -41.94
N ASP A 252 -10.32 -11.66 -42.21
CA ASP A 252 -9.63 -12.43 -43.25
C ASP A 252 -10.47 -13.68 -43.51
N GLY A 253 -11.10 -13.75 -44.69
CA GLY A 253 -11.75 -14.96 -45.20
C GLY A 253 -13.18 -14.78 -45.72
N VAL A 254 -13.33 -14.17 -46.91
CA VAL A 254 -13.97 -14.77 -48.10
C VAL A 254 -13.32 -14.14 -49.33
#